data_AF-A5USF1-F1
#
_entry.id   AF-A5USF1-F1
#
_cell.length_a   1.000
_cell.length_b   1.000
_cell.length_c   1.000
_cell.angle_alpha   90.00
_cell.angle_beta   90.00
_cell.angle_gamma   90.00
#
_symmetry.space_group_name_H-M   'P 1'
#
loop_
_entity.id
_entity.type
_entity.pdbx_description
1 polymer ?
#
loop_
_entity_poly.entity_id
_entity_poly.type
_entity_poly.pdbx_seq_one_letter_code
_entity_poly.pdbx_strand_id
1 'polypeptide(L)'
;MSKNTPAAPTAISSAAAATSPTSSSAECPHCGGAGFYKKAVPYGHPDFARLFPCVCKLAEQEQRDAARLLEISNLAAFLDKTFETFNPNVPGVRRAYLRAQEYARHPRGWLILFGNYGCGKTHLAAAIANQLLQNHYRVLFAVVPDLLDHLRSTFGPSSEIEYDQRFEDIREADVLILDDLGTENTTPWAREKLFQIINHRYNFALPTVITSNRKPEEIDPRIFSRMSDRALCEEHIIIDAADYRRLPIAQRYPIAGAQRRVK
;
A
#
# COMPACT_ATOMS: atom_id res chain seq x y z
N MET A 1 -5.86 59.31 -48.22
CA MET A 1 -5.58 57.87 -48.28
C MET A 1 -6.72 57.13 -47.59
N SER A 2 -7.68 56.67 -48.39
CA SER A 2 -8.86 55.94 -47.94
C SER A 2 -8.51 54.55 -47.44
N LYS A 3 -9.11 54.10 -46.32
CA LYS A 3 -9.32 52.67 -46.05
C LYS A 3 -10.70 52.43 -45.45
N ASN A 4 -11.46 51.66 -46.23
CA ASN A 4 -12.75 51.03 -45.97
C ASN A 4 -12.74 50.12 -44.73
N THR A 5 -13.89 50.09 -44.03
CA THR A 5 -14.43 48.98 -43.22
C THR A 5 -15.06 47.91 -44.16
N PRO A 6 -15.63 46.76 -43.73
CA PRO A 6 -15.49 45.91 -42.51
C PRO A 6 -15.31 44.40 -42.87
N ALA A 7 -15.14 43.52 -41.85
CA ALA A 7 -15.90 42.26 -41.65
C ALA A 7 -15.12 41.23 -40.82
N ALA A 8 -15.81 40.64 -39.85
CA ALA A 8 -15.35 39.56 -38.97
C ALA A 8 -15.30 38.19 -39.69
N PRO A 9 -14.52 37.23 -39.17
CA PRO A 9 -14.87 35.82 -39.31
C PRO A 9 -15.20 35.17 -37.97
N THR A 10 -16.35 34.52 -37.99
CA THR A 10 -16.92 33.54 -37.08
C THR A 10 -15.92 32.41 -36.76
N ALA A 11 -15.62 32.18 -35.49
CA ALA A 11 -14.88 30.99 -35.06
C ALA A 11 -15.86 29.92 -34.56
N ILE A 12 -15.63 28.72 -35.07
CA ILE A 12 -16.50 27.55 -35.07
C ILE A 12 -16.36 26.78 -33.76
N SER A 13 -17.49 26.31 -33.26
CA SER A 13 -17.67 25.39 -32.15
C SER A 13 -17.02 24.01 -32.42
N SER A 14 -16.26 23.48 -31.46
CA SER A 14 -16.27 22.05 -31.12
C SER A 14 -15.51 21.74 -29.81
N ALA A 15 -16.13 22.01 -28.67
CA ALA A 15 -15.79 21.32 -27.42
C ALA A 15 -16.71 20.09 -27.30
N ALA A 16 -16.32 18.97 -27.92
CA ALA A 16 -16.93 17.68 -27.64
C ALA A 16 -16.18 17.05 -26.46
N ALA A 17 -16.77 17.22 -25.28
CA ALA A 17 -16.38 16.55 -24.06
C ALA A 17 -16.37 15.02 -24.27
N ALA A 18 -15.25 14.39 -23.89
CA ALA A 18 -15.13 12.95 -23.80
C ALA A 18 -16.12 12.44 -22.74
N THR A 19 -17.31 12.09 -23.22
CA THR A 19 -18.34 11.45 -22.42
C THR A 19 -18.22 9.96 -22.66
N SER A 20 -17.93 9.21 -21.60
CA SER A 20 -17.80 7.76 -21.60
C SER A 20 -19.04 7.11 -22.24
N PRO A 21 -18.92 6.30 -23.30
CA PRO A 21 -20.07 5.54 -23.78
C PRO A 21 -20.21 4.29 -22.93
N THR A 22 -21.27 4.26 -22.13
CA THR A 22 -21.91 3.03 -21.67
C THR A 22 -22.70 2.48 -22.86
N SER A 23 -22.08 1.64 -23.69
CA SER A 23 -22.77 0.92 -24.76
C SER A 23 -22.41 -0.56 -24.74
N SER A 24 -23.44 -1.39 -24.82
CA SER A 24 -23.51 -2.85 -24.70
C SER A 24 -22.92 -3.63 -25.89
N SER A 25 -21.68 -3.36 -26.28
CA SER A 25 -20.93 -4.20 -27.20
C SER A 25 -19.79 -4.89 -26.47
N ALA A 26 -19.69 -6.21 -26.56
CA ALA A 26 -18.67 -7.04 -25.89
C ALA A 26 -17.21 -6.72 -26.33
N GLU A 27 -17.03 -5.79 -27.27
CA GLU A 27 -15.75 -5.45 -27.86
C GLU A 27 -15.44 -3.96 -27.65
N CYS A 28 -14.19 -3.66 -27.29
CA CYS A 28 -13.73 -2.30 -27.04
C CYS A 28 -13.85 -1.44 -28.31
N PRO A 29 -14.48 -0.25 -28.27
CA PRO A 29 -14.69 0.59 -29.45
C PRO A 29 -13.41 1.16 -30.07
N HIS A 30 -12.28 1.08 -29.36
CA HIS A 30 -10.98 1.53 -29.86
C HIS A 30 -10.17 0.41 -30.53
N CYS A 31 -10.19 -0.80 -29.99
CA CYS A 31 -9.32 -1.90 -30.44
C CYS A 31 -10.03 -3.18 -30.88
N GLY A 32 -11.35 -3.28 -30.73
CA GLY A 32 -12.11 -4.49 -31.07
C GLY A 32 -11.63 -5.77 -30.37
N GLY A 33 -11.01 -5.64 -29.18
CA GLY A 33 -10.40 -6.76 -28.45
C GLY A 33 -8.94 -7.06 -28.77
N ALA A 34 -8.33 -6.39 -29.76
CA ALA A 34 -6.92 -6.60 -30.13
C ALA A 34 -5.91 -6.04 -29.10
N GLY A 35 -6.34 -5.14 -28.21
CA GLY A 35 -5.49 -4.48 -27.21
C GLY A 35 -4.61 -3.35 -27.75
N PHE A 36 -4.56 -3.15 -29.07
CA PHE A 36 -3.86 -2.07 -29.76
C PHE A 36 -4.72 -1.49 -30.88
N TYR A 37 -4.48 -0.25 -31.27
CA TYR A 37 -5.16 0.40 -32.40
C TYR A 37 -4.19 1.27 -33.21
N LYS A 38 -4.56 1.58 -34.45
CA LYS A 38 -3.85 2.54 -35.31
C LYS A 38 -4.68 3.80 -35.43
N LYS A 39 -4.02 4.97 -35.41
CA LYS A 39 -4.70 6.23 -35.73
C LYS A 39 -4.91 6.33 -37.24
N ALA A 40 -6.08 6.80 -37.67
CA ALA A 40 -6.37 7.08 -39.07
C ALA A 40 -5.74 8.42 -39.47
N VAL A 41 -4.44 8.42 -39.79
CA VAL A 41 -3.67 9.58 -40.23
C VAL A 41 -3.12 9.37 -41.65
N PRO A 42 -2.88 10.43 -42.45
CA PRO A 42 -2.37 10.31 -43.81
C PRO A 42 -0.91 9.87 -43.87
N TYR A 43 -0.49 9.40 -45.05
CA TYR A 43 0.91 9.04 -45.34
C TYR A 43 1.85 10.23 -45.11
N GLY A 44 2.98 9.99 -44.45
CA GLY A 44 3.93 11.03 -44.03
C GLY A 44 3.68 11.63 -42.64
N HIS A 45 2.55 11.33 -42.00
CA HIS A 45 2.32 11.70 -40.59
C HIS A 45 3.19 10.83 -39.65
N PRO A 46 3.77 11.39 -38.55
CA PRO A 46 4.62 10.63 -37.63
C PRO A 46 3.97 9.38 -37.01
N ASP A 47 2.65 9.41 -36.85
CA ASP A 47 1.86 8.31 -36.31
C ASP A 47 1.35 7.32 -37.39
N PHE A 48 1.69 7.51 -38.67
CA PHE A 48 1.26 6.62 -39.74
C PHE A 48 1.82 5.21 -39.52
N ALA A 49 0.94 4.20 -39.63
CA ALA A 49 1.24 2.79 -39.37
C ALA A 49 1.71 2.43 -37.94
N ARG A 50 1.79 3.40 -37.01
CA ARG A 50 2.16 3.17 -35.61
C ARG A 50 1.01 2.52 -34.84
N LEU A 51 1.35 1.54 -33.98
CA LEU A 51 0.43 0.91 -33.05
C LEU A 51 0.42 1.67 -31.72
N PHE A 52 -0.78 1.95 -31.21
CA PHE A 52 -1.01 2.57 -29.91
C PHE A 52 -1.66 1.55 -28.97
N PRO A 53 -1.16 1.39 -27.73
CA PRO A 53 -1.82 0.56 -26.74
C PRO A 53 -3.21 1.11 -26.46
N CYS A 54 -4.18 0.21 -26.36
CA CYS A 54 -5.54 0.59 -26.05
C CYS A 54 -5.71 0.77 -24.53
N VAL A 55 -6.40 1.84 -24.13
CA VAL A 55 -6.68 2.16 -22.73
C VAL A 55 -7.41 1.02 -22.03
N CYS A 56 -8.28 0.27 -22.73
CA CYS A 56 -8.96 -0.89 -22.13
C CYS A 56 -7.98 -1.98 -21.70
N LYS A 57 -6.91 -2.21 -22.48
CA LYS A 57 -5.93 -3.26 -22.19
C LYS A 57 -4.99 -2.85 -21.07
N LEU A 58 -4.63 -1.56 -21.03
CA LEU A 58 -3.88 -0.97 -19.93
C LEU A 58 -4.67 -1.07 -18.62
N ALA A 59 -5.95 -0.69 -18.61
CA ALA A 59 -6.81 -0.80 -17.44
C ALA A 59 -7.01 -2.26 -16.96
N GLU A 60 -7.19 -3.22 -17.89
CA GLU A 60 -7.25 -4.64 -17.54
C GLU A 60 -5.94 -5.14 -16.92
N GLN A 61 -4.79 -4.69 -17.42
CA GLN A 61 -3.48 -5.05 -16.86
C GLN A 61 -3.30 -4.45 -15.47
N GLU A 62 -3.60 -3.16 -15.29
CA GLU A 62 -3.56 -2.50 -13.98
C GLU A 62 -4.45 -3.21 -12.96
N GLN A 63 -5.66 -3.62 -13.36
CA GLN A 63 -6.57 -4.38 -12.48
C GLN A 63 -6.01 -5.75 -12.10
N ARG A 64 -5.41 -6.48 -13.06
CA ARG A 64 -4.79 -7.79 -12.80
C ARG A 64 -3.58 -7.66 -11.89
N ASP A 65 -2.74 -6.66 -12.12
CA ASP A 65 -1.56 -6.40 -11.31
C ASP A 65 -1.97 -6.00 -9.89
N ALA A 66 -2.94 -5.10 -9.74
CA ALA A 66 -3.49 -4.73 -8.44
C ALA A 66 -4.10 -5.92 -7.70
N ALA A 67 -4.87 -6.77 -8.38
CA ALA A 67 -5.45 -7.97 -7.78
C ALA A 67 -4.37 -8.95 -7.31
N ARG A 68 -3.32 -9.16 -8.11
CA ARG A 68 -2.18 -10.00 -7.76
C ARG A 68 -1.41 -9.44 -6.57
N LEU A 69 -1.14 -8.13 -6.55
CA LEU A 69 -0.46 -7.46 -5.43
C LEU A 69 -1.28 -7.59 -4.14
N LEU A 70 -2.61 -7.43 -4.23
CA LEU A 70 -3.48 -7.59 -3.08
C LEU A 70 -3.44 -9.03 -2.55
N GLU A 71 -3.52 -10.03 -3.43
CA GLU A 71 -3.48 -11.45 -3.08
C GLU A 71 -2.22 -11.81 -2.28
N ILE A 72 -1.05 -11.34 -2.72
CA ILE A 72 0.23 -11.62 -2.04
C ILE A 72 0.47 -10.76 -0.79
N SER A 73 -0.28 -9.67 -0.61
CA SER A 73 -0.04 -8.70 0.47
C SER A 73 -0.54 -9.11 1.85
N ASN A 74 -1.36 -10.17 1.95
CA ASN A 74 -2.08 -10.57 3.18
C ASN A 74 -2.92 -9.46 3.83
N LEU A 75 -3.34 -8.44 3.06
CA LEU A 75 -4.03 -7.25 3.59
C LEU A 75 -5.57 -7.36 3.59
N ALA A 76 -6.15 -8.49 3.16
CA ALA A 76 -7.59 -8.65 2.96
C ALA A 76 -8.45 -8.23 4.18
N ALA A 77 -8.02 -8.55 5.40
CA ALA A 77 -8.72 -8.19 6.64
C ALA A 77 -8.56 -6.70 7.07
N PHE A 78 -7.73 -5.95 6.36
CA PHE A 78 -7.34 -4.58 6.70
C PHE A 78 -7.58 -3.57 5.57
N LEU A 79 -8.29 -3.96 4.51
CA LEU A 79 -8.66 -3.08 3.38
C LEU A 79 -9.45 -1.83 3.80
N ASP A 80 -10.21 -1.91 4.90
CA ASP A 80 -11.00 -0.81 5.43
C ASP A 80 -10.19 0.21 6.27
N LYS A 81 -8.93 -0.11 6.57
CA LYS A 81 -8.05 0.72 7.40
C LYS A 81 -7.19 1.59 6.50
N THR A 82 -7.73 2.76 6.16
CA THR A 82 -7.08 3.77 5.30
C THR A 82 -6.77 5.02 6.11
N PHE A 83 -6.01 5.95 5.52
CA PHE A 83 -5.77 7.25 6.15
C PHE A 83 -7.05 8.08 6.27
N GLU A 84 -8.06 7.88 5.41
CA GLU A 84 -9.34 8.58 5.52
C GLU A 84 -10.17 8.04 6.68
N THR A 85 -10.14 6.73 6.93
CA THR A 85 -10.93 6.12 8.00
C THR A 85 -10.28 6.27 9.39
N PHE A 86 -9.04 6.77 9.46
CA PHE A 86 -8.36 7.08 10.72
C PHE A 86 -8.75 8.47 11.24
N ASN A 87 -8.95 8.65 12.55
CA ASN A 87 -9.26 9.95 13.14
C ASN A 87 -8.00 10.67 13.67
N PRO A 88 -7.33 11.55 12.92
CA PRO A 88 -6.09 12.19 13.39
C PRO A 88 -6.27 13.16 14.57
N ASN A 89 -7.51 13.45 14.98
CA ASN A 89 -7.83 14.41 16.04
C ASN A 89 -7.80 13.81 17.45
N VAL A 90 -7.64 12.49 17.59
CA VAL A 90 -7.47 11.90 18.92
C VAL A 90 -6.12 12.37 19.50
N PRO A 91 -6.09 12.83 20.77
CA PRO A 91 -4.84 13.22 21.42
C PRO A 91 -3.80 12.10 21.35
N GLY A 92 -2.55 12.46 21.04
CA GLY A 92 -1.42 11.52 21.03
C GLY A 92 -1.15 10.79 19.70
N VAL A 93 -2.09 10.76 18.74
CA VAL A 93 -1.87 10.02 17.47
C VAL A 93 -1.36 10.87 16.31
N ARG A 94 -1.47 12.20 16.39
CA ARG A 94 -1.26 13.07 15.23
C ARG A 94 0.15 13.00 14.64
N ARG A 95 1.18 12.90 15.48
CA ARG A 95 2.57 12.74 15.01
C ARG A 95 2.75 11.45 14.22
N ALA A 96 2.21 10.34 14.74
CA ALA A 96 2.27 9.04 14.07
C ALA A 96 1.51 9.04 12.74
N TYR A 97 0.33 9.66 12.72
CA TYR A 97 -0.45 9.84 11.49
C TYR A 97 0.34 10.59 10.41
N LEU A 98 0.93 11.74 10.75
CA LEU A 98 1.70 12.55 9.79
C LEU A 98 2.93 11.80 9.27
N ARG A 99 3.67 11.11 10.15
CA ARG A 99 4.82 10.31 9.74
C ARG A 99 4.44 9.11 8.89
N ALA A 100 3.31 8.45 9.19
CA ALA A 100 2.79 7.36 8.37
C ALA A 100 2.40 7.84 6.96
N GLN A 101 1.74 9.01 6.85
CA GLN A 101 1.43 9.60 5.54
C GLN A 101 2.68 9.98 4.74
N GLU A 102 3.72 10.49 5.41
CA GLU A 102 4.99 10.82 4.77
C GLU A 102 5.66 9.54 4.23
N TYR A 103 5.73 8.50 5.07
CA TYR A 103 6.30 7.21 4.69
C TYR A 103 5.56 6.57 3.52
N ALA A 104 4.22 6.63 3.50
CA ALA A 104 3.41 6.09 2.41
C ALA A 104 3.60 6.83 1.07
N ARG A 105 4.00 8.11 1.12
CA ARG A 105 4.37 8.89 -0.08
C ARG A 105 5.79 8.58 -0.54
N HIS A 106 6.71 8.35 0.39
CA HIS A 106 8.12 8.10 0.10
C HIS A 106 8.67 6.96 0.98
N PRO A 107 8.40 5.68 0.63
CA PRO A 107 8.80 4.54 1.45
C PRO A 107 10.32 4.37 1.42
N ARG A 108 11.00 4.94 2.41
CA ARG A 108 12.45 4.87 2.59
C ARG A 108 12.79 4.60 4.03
N GLY A 109 13.82 3.79 4.25
CA GLY A 109 14.23 3.42 5.59
C GLY A 109 13.09 2.76 6.36
N TRP A 110 13.14 2.87 7.68
CA TRP A 110 12.28 2.15 8.61
C TRP A 110 11.40 3.10 9.40
N LEU A 111 10.11 2.78 9.47
CA LEU A 111 9.16 3.45 10.34
C LEU A 111 8.75 2.51 11.47
N ILE A 112 8.99 2.93 12.71
CA ILE A 112 8.71 2.11 13.89
C ILE A 112 7.67 2.81 14.75
N LEU A 113 6.55 2.12 14.99
CA LEU A 113 5.42 2.59 15.78
C LEU A 113 5.31 1.80 17.08
N PHE A 114 5.55 2.46 18.21
CA PHE A 114 5.34 1.95 19.56
C PHE A 114 4.06 2.51 20.17
N GLY A 115 3.51 1.83 21.17
CA GLY A 115 2.42 2.36 21.99
C GLY A 115 1.51 1.28 22.54
N ASN A 116 0.60 1.68 23.44
CA ASN A 116 -0.31 0.74 24.10
C ASN A 116 -1.31 0.07 23.14
N TYR A 117 -2.02 -0.93 23.64
CA TYR A 117 -3.07 -1.60 22.88
C TYR A 117 -4.15 -0.62 22.42
N GLY A 118 -4.60 -0.78 21.18
CA GLY A 118 -5.70 0.01 20.64
C GLY A 118 -5.40 1.48 20.38
N CYS A 119 -4.14 1.94 20.37
CA CYS A 119 -3.80 3.32 20.02
C CYS A 119 -3.73 3.60 18.50
N GLY A 120 -4.00 2.59 17.64
CA GLY A 120 -4.10 2.77 16.19
C GLY A 120 -2.88 2.36 15.36
N LYS A 121 -1.86 1.72 15.94
CA LYS A 121 -0.65 1.26 15.22
C LYS A 121 -0.94 0.39 13.99
N THR A 122 -1.67 -0.71 14.19
CA THR A 122 -2.10 -1.62 13.10
C THR A 122 -2.91 -0.91 12.03
N HIS A 123 -3.75 0.06 12.42
CA HIS A 123 -4.50 0.86 11.45
C HIS A 123 -3.57 1.70 10.61
N LEU A 124 -2.64 2.45 11.22
CA LEU A 124 -1.68 3.26 10.48
C LEU A 124 -0.77 2.40 9.58
N ALA A 125 -0.32 1.25 10.07
CA ALA A 125 0.45 0.29 9.27
C ALA A 125 -0.35 -0.23 8.06
N ALA A 126 -1.61 -0.62 8.26
CA ALA A 126 -2.50 -1.03 7.17
C ALA A 126 -2.80 0.13 6.20
N ALA A 127 -2.95 1.35 6.69
CA ALA A 127 -3.18 2.53 5.86
C ALA A 127 -1.98 2.83 4.95
N ILE A 128 -0.75 2.68 5.47
CA ILE A 128 0.48 2.72 4.66
C ILE A 128 0.41 1.65 3.58
N ALA A 129 0.10 0.41 3.96
CA ALA A 129 0.03 -0.72 3.02
C ALA A 129 -0.97 -0.47 1.88
N ASN A 130 -2.18 -0.04 2.22
CA ASN A 130 -3.25 0.26 1.27
C ASN A 130 -2.82 1.36 0.29
N GLN A 131 -2.21 2.44 0.78
CA GLN A 131 -1.75 3.52 -0.08
C GLN A 131 -0.58 3.10 -0.99
N LEU A 132 0.34 2.28 -0.49
CA LEU A 132 1.45 1.76 -1.28
C LEU A 132 1.00 0.77 -2.37
N LEU A 133 0.01 -0.08 -2.08
CA LEU A 133 -0.61 -0.95 -3.09
C LEU A 133 -1.29 -0.13 -4.21
N GLN A 134 -1.96 0.96 -3.86
CA GLN A 134 -2.53 1.90 -4.84
C GLN A 134 -1.45 2.57 -5.71
N ASN A 135 -0.24 2.71 -5.18
CA ASN A 135 0.93 3.21 -5.89
C ASN A 135 1.75 2.08 -6.58
N HIS A 136 1.17 0.88 -6.73
CA HIS A 136 1.76 -0.29 -7.40
C HIS A 136 3.04 -0.86 -6.76
N TYR A 137 3.28 -0.60 -5.46
CA TYR A 137 4.37 -1.26 -4.73
C TYR A 137 3.99 -2.70 -4.33
N ARG A 138 4.98 -3.60 -4.31
CA ARG A 138 4.82 -4.93 -3.70
C ARG A 138 4.95 -4.81 -2.18
N VAL A 139 3.82 -4.78 -1.50
CA VAL A 139 3.75 -4.70 -0.04
C VAL A 139 3.39 -6.05 0.52
N LEU A 140 4.12 -6.51 1.54
CA LEU A 140 3.74 -7.67 2.33
C LEU A 140 3.39 -7.22 3.76
N PHE A 141 2.15 -7.48 4.17
CA PHE A 141 1.68 -7.22 5.52
C PHE A 141 1.67 -8.52 6.33
N ALA A 142 2.41 -8.56 7.43
CA ALA A 142 2.53 -9.74 8.26
C ALA A 142 2.24 -9.39 9.72
N VAL A 143 1.21 -10.02 10.28
CA VAL A 143 1.03 -10.10 11.73
C VAL A 143 2.06 -11.09 12.25
N VAL A 144 2.98 -10.64 13.11
CA VAL A 144 4.17 -11.42 13.50
C VAL A 144 3.83 -12.80 14.09
N PRO A 145 2.88 -12.95 15.02
CA PRO A 145 2.46 -14.26 15.50
C PRO A 145 1.98 -15.20 14.37
N ASP A 146 1.11 -14.72 13.49
CA ASP A 146 0.54 -15.50 12.39
C ASP A 146 1.62 -15.91 11.38
N LEU A 147 2.57 -15.01 11.10
CA LEU A 147 3.72 -15.27 10.26
C LEU A 147 4.56 -16.43 10.82
N LEU A 148 4.87 -16.39 12.11
CA LEU A 148 5.68 -17.41 12.76
C LEU A 148 4.96 -18.77 12.82
N ASP A 149 3.66 -18.77 13.10
CA ASP A 149 2.87 -20.01 13.07
C ASP A 149 2.79 -20.60 11.67
N HIS A 150 2.61 -19.76 10.65
CA HIS A 150 2.65 -20.18 9.26
C HIS A 150 4.02 -20.80 8.91
N LEU A 151 5.12 -20.09 9.18
CA LEU A 151 6.47 -20.56 8.93
C LEU A 151 6.75 -21.88 9.64
N ARG A 152 6.26 -22.07 10.87
CA ARG A 152 6.40 -23.31 11.64
C ARG A 152 5.61 -24.47 11.03
N SER A 153 4.40 -24.22 10.54
CA SER A 153 3.55 -25.25 9.95
C SER A 153 4.13 -25.84 8.66
N THR A 154 4.93 -25.06 7.93
CA THR A 154 5.60 -25.45 6.69
C THR A 154 6.90 -26.26 6.88
N PHE A 155 7.29 -26.63 8.11
CA PHE A 155 8.45 -27.50 8.41
C PHE A 155 8.18 -29.01 8.25
N GLY A 156 7.22 -29.42 7.40
CA GLY A 156 6.92 -30.82 7.12
C GLY A 156 7.93 -31.47 6.14
N PRO A 157 8.12 -32.81 6.16
CA PRO A 157 9.06 -33.54 5.29
C PRO A 157 8.82 -33.38 3.78
N SER A 158 7.69 -32.80 3.38
CA SER A 158 7.26 -32.63 1.99
C SER A 158 7.18 -31.15 1.56
N SER A 159 7.59 -30.19 2.40
CA SER A 159 7.32 -28.75 2.21
C SER A 159 8.53 -27.82 2.33
N GLU A 160 9.76 -28.35 2.37
CA GLU A 160 10.98 -27.54 2.53
C GLU A 160 11.16 -26.48 1.42
N ILE A 161 10.84 -26.80 0.17
CA ILE A 161 10.96 -25.87 -0.97
C ILE A 161 9.96 -24.69 -0.87
N GLU A 162 8.73 -24.98 -0.42
CA GLU A 162 7.68 -23.96 -0.29
C GLU A 162 7.95 -23.02 0.90
N TYR A 163 8.53 -23.56 1.97
CA TYR A 163 9.01 -22.78 3.11
C TYR A 163 10.07 -21.76 2.70
N ASP A 164 11.13 -22.22 2.00
CA ASP A 164 12.26 -21.36 1.64
C ASP A 164 11.81 -20.24 0.70
N GLN A 165 10.99 -20.53 -0.31
CA GLN A 165 10.50 -19.50 -1.23
C GLN A 165 9.69 -18.42 -0.50
N ARG A 166 8.74 -18.81 0.36
CA ARG A 166 7.91 -17.84 1.09
C ARG A 166 8.74 -17.01 2.07
N PHE A 167 9.73 -17.62 2.69
CA PHE A 167 10.63 -16.91 3.60
C PHE A 167 11.48 -15.87 2.85
N GLU A 168 11.99 -16.20 1.66
CA GLU A 168 12.69 -15.23 0.81
C GLU A 168 11.76 -14.14 0.29
N ASP A 169 10.53 -14.47 -0.13
CA ASP A 169 9.54 -13.47 -0.57
C ASP A 169 9.29 -12.40 0.52
N ILE A 170 9.24 -12.81 1.79
CA ILE A 170 9.11 -11.89 2.94
C ILE A 170 10.37 -11.03 3.12
N ARG A 171 11.55 -11.63 2.97
CA ARG A 171 12.83 -10.93 3.15
C ARG A 171 13.05 -9.89 2.06
N GLU A 172 12.67 -10.19 0.83
CA GLU A 172 12.96 -9.41 -0.38
C GLU A 172 11.82 -8.49 -0.82
N ALA A 173 10.64 -8.55 -0.20
CA ALA A 173 9.51 -7.66 -0.53
C ALA A 173 9.93 -6.18 -0.57
N ASP A 174 9.45 -5.42 -1.57
CA ASP A 174 9.76 -3.99 -1.75
C ASP A 174 9.48 -3.20 -0.47
N VAL A 175 8.34 -3.48 0.16
CA VAL A 175 7.99 -2.96 1.48
C VAL A 175 7.42 -4.08 2.35
N LEU A 176 8.04 -4.29 3.52
CA LEU A 176 7.55 -5.25 4.52
C LEU A 176 6.95 -4.50 5.70
N ILE A 177 5.78 -4.95 6.14
CA ILE A 177 5.11 -4.44 7.34
C ILE A 177 5.01 -5.59 8.34
N LEU A 178 5.67 -5.44 9.48
CA LEU A 178 5.63 -6.37 10.61
C LEU A 178 4.75 -5.78 11.71
N ASP A 179 3.54 -6.30 11.85
CA ASP A 179 2.57 -5.86 12.85
C ASP A 179 2.67 -6.69 14.15
N ASP A 180 2.54 -6.03 15.30
CA ASP A 180 2.55 -6.60 16.65
C ASP A 180 3.84 -7.38 17.01
N LEU A 181 5.00 -6.86 16.60
CA LEU A 181 6.31 -7.39 16.98
C LEU A 181 6.49 -7.39 18.52
N GLY A 182 6.94 -8.51 19.08
CA GLY A 182 7.17 -8.72 20.51
C GLY A 182 5.96 -9.30 21.26
N THR A 183 4.88 -9.66 20.57
CA THR A 183 3.73 -10.38 21.15
C THR A 183 3.83 -11.90 21.02
N GLU A 184 4.76 -12.38 20.20
CA GLU A 184 4.99 -13.78 19.91
C GLU A 184 5.53 -14.58 21.10
N ASN A 185 5.28 -15.89 21.10
CA ASN A 185 5.92 -16.81 22.03
C ASN A 185 7.44 -16.75 21.83
N THR A 186 8.18 -16.46 22.89
CA THR A 186 9.65 -16.26 22.92
C THR A 186 10.44 -17.56 22.74
N THR A 187 10.05 -18.41 21.79
CA THR A 187 10.82 -19.60 21.45
C THR A 187 12.14 -19.20 20.79
N PRO A 188 13.25 -19.94 21.02
CA PRO A 188 14.52 -19.66 20.36
C PRO A 188 14.39 -19.63 18.83
N TRP A 189 13.57 -20.52 18.26
CA TRP A 189 13.29 -20.57 16.83
C TRP A 189 12.63 -19.29 16.31
N ALA A 190 11.58 -18.80 16.98
CA ALA A 190 10.88 -17.58 16.56
C ALA A 190 11.81 -16.36 16.57
N ARG A 191 12.60 -16.23 17.65
CA ARG A 191 13.59 -15.15 17.79
C ARG A 191 14.63 -15.19 16.68
N GLU A 192 15.09 -16.39 16.32
CA GLU A 192 16.08 -16.56 15.26
C GLU A 192 15.50 -16.22 13.87
N LYS A 193 14.28 -16.66 13.58
CA LYS A 193 13.62 -16.33 12.29
C LYS A 193 13.31 -14.85 12.14
N LEU A 194 12.81 -14.20 13.18
CA LEU A 194 12.63 -12.74 13.17
C LEU A 194 13.94 -12.00 13.00
N PHE A 195 14.99 -12.44 13.71
CA PHE A 195 16.31 -11.85 13.55
C PHE A 195 16.84 -12.00 12.11
N GLN A 196 16.66 -13.16 11.47
CA GLN A 196 17.07 -13.37 10.08
C GLN A 196 16.37 -12.41 9.10
N ILE A 197 15.05 -12.23 9.24
CA ILE A 197 14.28 -11.29 8.41
C ILE A 197 14.78 -9.85 8.62
N ILE A 198 14.82 -9.40 9.88
CA ILE A 198 15.21 -8.04 10.24
C ILE A 198 16.65 -7.74 9.83
N ASN A 199 17.56 -8.69 10.04
CA ASN A 199 18.97 -8.53 9.70
C ASN A 199 19.20 -8.48 8.19
N HIS A 200 18.48 -9.29 7.39
CA HIS A 200 18.53 -9.19 5.92
C HIS A 200 18.08 -7.80 5.49
N ARG A 201 16.88 -7.36 5.91
CA ARG A 201 16.33 -6.07 5.50
C ARG A 201 17.18 -4.88 5.95
N TYR A 202 17.84 -5.00 7.10
CA TYR A 202 18.80 -4.03 7.58
C TYR A 202 20.02 -3.93 6.66
N ASN A 203 20.63 -5.08 6.33
CA ASN A 203 21.83 -5.13 5.48
C ASN A 203 21.58 -4.57 4.07
N PHE A 204 20.38 -4.75 3.53
CA PHE A 204 19.99 -4.27 2.21
C PHE A 204 19.22 -2.94 2.24
N ALA A 205 19.09 -2.30 3.42
CA ALA A 205 18.37 -1.03 3.60
C ALA A 205 16.93 -1.04 3.04
N LEU A 206 16.24 -2.18 3.12
CA LEU A 206 14.92 -2.37 2.52
C LEU A 206 13.83 -1.66 3.36
N PRO A 207 12.89 -0.94 2.72
CA PRO A 207 11.81 -0.24 3.41
C PRO A 207 10.99 -1.15 4.32
N THR A 208 10.91 -0.82 5.61
CA THR A 208 10.21 -1.67 6.59
C THR A 208 9.37 -0.83 7.56
N VAL A 209 8.13 -1.25 7.80
CA VAL A 209 7.29 -0.69 8.87
C VAL A 209 7.16 -1.73 9.97
N ILE A 210 7.38 -1.32 11.22
CA ILE A 210 7.25 -2.21 12.38
C ILE A 210 6.29 -1.57 13.37
N THR A 211 5.33 -2.36 13.88
CA THR A 211 4.54 -1.97 15.04
C THR A 211 4.86 -2.85 16.23
N SER A 212 4.84 -2.28 17.43
CA SER A 212 5.00 -3.04 18.66
C SER A 212 4.22 -2.40 19.81
N ASN A 213 3.65 -3.25 20.67
CA ASN A 213 3.03 -2.84 21.92
C ASN A 213 3.95 -3.04 23.14
N ARG A 214 5.16 -3.57 22.90
CA ARG A 214 6.19 -3.78 23.91
C ARG A 214 7.00 -2.51 24.09
N LYS A 215 7.61 -2.40 25.26
CA LYS A 215 8.61 -1.35 25.46
C LYS A 215 9.91 -1.72 24.72
N PRO A 216 10.71 -0.73 24.30
CA PRO A 216 12.03 -0.94 23.70
C PRO A 216 12.90 -1.98 24.41
N GLU A 217 12.86 -2.00 25.76
CA GLU A 217 13.70 -2.88 26.58
C GLU A 217 13.23 -4.35 26.57
N GLU A 218 12.00 -4.61 26.13
CA GLU A 218 11.39 -5.95 26.07
C GLU A 218 11.63 -6.63 24.71
N ILE A 219 12.13 -5.89 23.71
CA ILE A 219 12.46 -6.43 22.40
C ILE A 219 13.82 -7.15 22.47
N ASP A 220 13.99 -8.21 21.66
CA ASP A 220 15.27 -8.89 21.51
C ASP A 220 16.40 -7.86 21.25
N PRO A 221 17.47 -7.83 22.06
CA PRO A 221 18.51 -6.80 21.94
C PRO A 221 19.17 -6.75 20.56
N ARG A 222 19.26 -7.90 19.86
CA ARG A 222 19.83 -7.96 18.51
C ARG A 222 18.91 -7.25 17.53
N ILE A 223 17.60 -7.45 17.62
CA ILE A 223 16.59 -6.77 16.80
C ILE A 223 16.57 -5.28 17.12
N PHE A 224 16.49 -4.94 18.40
CA PHE A 224 16.42 -3.54 18.85
C PHE A 224 17.65 -2.73 18.42
N SER A 225 18.83 -3.34 18.40
CA SER A 225 20.05 -2.74 17.88
C SER A 225 19.92 -2.29 16.41
N ARG A 226 19.28 -3.07 15.54
CA ARG A 226 19.04 -2.68 14.12
C ARG A 226 18.00 -1.57 14.04
N MET A 227 16.92 -1.70 14.83
CA MET A 227 15.85 -0.70 14.91
C MET A 227 16.37 0.68 15.35
N SER A 228 17.44 0.72 16.13
CA SER A 228 18.00 1.95 16.71
C SER A 228 19.02 2.65 15.80
N ASP A 229 19.37 2.08 14.65
CA ASP A 229 20.26 2.75 13.71
C ASP A 229 19.55 3.90 13.00
N ARG A 230 20.01 5.12 13.28
CA ARG A 230 19.45 6.36 12.73
C ARG A 230 19.64 6.53 11.23
N ALA A 231 20.58 5.79 10.62
CA ALA A 231 20.75 5.79 9.18
C ALA A 231 19.54 5.18 8.46
N LEU A 232 18.87 4.21 9.10
CA LEU A 232 17.69 3.54 8.55
C LEU A 232 16.41 4.01 9.22
N CYS A 233 16.41 4.23 10.54
CA CYS A 233 15.25 4.67 11.29
C CYS A 233 15.51 6.03 11.93
N GLU A 234 15.06 7.11 11.28
CA GLU A 234 15.25 8.48 11.78
C GLU A 234 14.78 8.65 13.23
N GLU A 235 13.65 8.04 13.57
CA GLU A 235 13.05 8.10 14.89
C GLU A 235 12.09 6.95 15.19
N HIS A 236 11.99 6.61 16.47
CA HIS A 236 10.94 5.73 16.99
C HIS A 236 9.73 6.58 17.36
N ILE A 237 8.56 6.27 16.80
CA ILE A 237 7.32 6.99 17.10
C ILE A 237 6.59 6.28 18.24
N ILE A 238 6.46 6.95 19.37
CA ILE A 238 5.64 6.45 20.49
C ILE A 238 4.27 7.10 20.42
N ILE A 239 3.24 6.28 20.27
CA ILE A 239 1.83 6.68 20.28
C ILE A 239 1.32 6.59 21.71
N ASP A 240 1.30 7.74 22.39
CA ASP A 240 0.72 7.90 23.71
C ASP A 240 -0.73 8.38 23.60
N ALA A 241 -1.62 7.47 23.22
CA ALA A 241 -3.04 7.73 23.08
C ALA A 241 -3.86 6.71 23.86
N ALA A 242 -5.04 7.14 24.32
CA ALA A 242 -6.02 6.23 24.91
C ALA A 242 -6.47 5.18 23.89
N ASP A 243 -6.94 4.04 24.40
CA ASP A 243 -7.47 2.96 23.57
C ASP A 243 -8.67 3.46 22.74
N TYR A 244 -8.48 3.56 21.42
CA TYR A 244 -9.51 3.94 20.46
C TYR A 244 -10.75 3.08 20.58
N ARG A 245 -10.61 1.84 21.04
CA ARG A 245 -11.71 0.89 21.13
C ARG A 245 -12.76 1.31 22.16
N ARG A 246 -12.37 2.20 23.09
CA ARG A 246 -13.24 2.76 24.12
C ARG A 246 -13.97 4.03 23.68
N LEU A 247 -13.60 4.63 22.56
CA LEU A 247 -14.30 5.80 22.02
C LEU A 247 -15.65 5.38 21.40
N PRO A 248 -16.67 6.26 21.39
CA PRO A 248 -17.90 6.04 20.65
C PRO A 248 -17.64 5.76 19.16
N ILE A 249 -18.43 4.88 18.53
CA ILE A 249 -18.26 4.50 17.11
C ILE A 249 -18.16 5.72 16.18
N ALA A 250 -18.97 6.76 16.43
CA ALA A 250 -18.97 7.99 15.64
C ALA A 250 -17.64 8.77 15.72
N GLN A 251 -16.92 8.67 16.84
CA GLN A 251 -15.60 9.27 17.02
C GLN A 251 -14.47 8.38 16.48
N ARG A 252 -14.71 7.06 16.37
CA ARG A 252 -13.77 6.11 15.78
C ARG A 252 -13.74 6.17 14.26
N TYR A 253 -14.91 6.41 13.64
CA TYR A 253 -15.09 6.48 12.19
C TYR A 253 -15.84 7.76 11.81
N PRO A 254 -15.18 8.92 11.81
CA PRO A 254 -15.85 10.21 11.59
C PRO A 254 -16.49 10.35 10.20
N ILE A 255 -16.10 9.53 9.23
CA ILE A 255 -16.59 9.58 7.83
C ILE A 255 -17.79 8.63 7.58
N ALA A 256 -18.24 7.86 8.58
CA ALA A 256 -19.36 6.91 8.42
C ALA A 256 -20.76 7.56 8.37
N GLY A 257 -20.88 8.76 7.78
CA GLY A 257 -22.14 9.45 7.47
C GLY A 257 -22.72 9.12 6.09
N ALA A 258 -22.03 8.35 5.25
CA ALA A 258 -22.54 7.88 3.97
C ALA A 258 -22.94 6.39 4.05
N GLN A 259 -24.20 6.16 4.42
CA GLN A 259 -25.00 4.96 4.12
C GLN A 259 -24.32 3.58 4.31
N ARG A 260 -24.26 3.09 5.55
CA ARG A 260 -24.40 1.64 5.76
C ARG A 260 -25.89 1.30 5.70
N ARG A 261 -26.36 0.85 4.52
CA ARG A 261 -27.57 0.03 4.45
C ARG A 261 -27.29 -1.24 5.24
N VAL A 262 -27.84 -1.31 6.44
CA VAL A 262 -28.01 -2.55 7.19
C VAL A 262 -28.91 -3.45 6.33
N LYS A 263 -28.39 -4.60 5.92
CA LYS A 263 -29.23 -5.77 5.63
C LYS A 263 -29.26 -6.63 6.88
#